data_AF-A0A949UPS5-F1
#
_entry.id   AF-A0A949UPS5-F1
#
_cell.length_a   1.000
_cell.length_b   1.000
_cell.length_c   1.000
_cell.angle_alpha   90.00
_cell.angle_beta   90.00
_cell.angle_gamma   90.00
#
_symmetry.space_group_name_H-M   'P 1'
#
loop_
_entity.id
_entity.type
_entity.pdbx_description
1 polymer ?
#
loop_
_entity_poly.entity_id
_entity_poly.type
_entity_poly.pdbx_seq_one_letter_code
_entity_poly.pdbx_strand_id
1 'polypeptide(L)'
;ITGVIITGGLGYLIIKRIYDKTENIFYDNDFLYLKNSKETRNIELKKIKRVKLTSSNLKILGFKFYEYRVEFDIGLKLNESVSFWTGSINSNIWNFEEHLNYYSPKTKIEHSSSSFNN
;
A
#
# COMPACT_ATOMS: atom_id res chain seq x y z
N ILE A 1 -31.34 14.64 20.38
CA ILE A 1 -30.81 13.38 19.78
C ILE A 1 -30.35 13.69 18.36
N THR A 2 -29.37 14.57 18.22
CA THR A 2 -29.00 15.19 16.92
C THR A 2 -27.49 15.22 16.70
N GLY A 3 -26.68 14.83 17.69
CA GLY A 3 -25.22 14.79 17.61
C GLY A 3 -24.60 13.41 17.30
N VAL A 4 -25.38 12.32 17.40
CA VAL A 4 -24.85 10.94 17.27
C VAL A 4 -24.89 10.43 15.81
N ILE A 5 -25.71 11.02 14.95
CA ILE A 5 -25.85 10.59 13.54
C ILE A 5 -24.74 11.18 12.66
N ILE A 6 -24.26 12.39 12.97
CA ILE A 6 -23.26 13.12 12.17
C ILE A 6 -21.88 12.46 12.26
N THR A 7 -21.50 11.95 13.44
CA THR A 7 -20.23 11.25 13.65
C THR A 7 -20.18 9.89 12.95
N GLY A 8 -21.28 9.14 12.93
CA GLY A 8 -21.39 7.90 12.18
C GLY A 8 -21.29 8.10 10.65
N GLY A 9 -21.96 9.14 10.13
CA GLY A 9 -21.93 9.48 8.70
C GLY A 9 -20.53 9.89 8.21
N LEU A 10 -19.81 10.71 8.99
CA LEU A 10 -18.43 11.10 8.67
C LEU A 10 -17.46 9.92 8.72
N GLY A 11 -17.58 9.05 9.73
CA GLY A 11 -16.77 7.82 9.83
C GLY A 11 -17.00 6.89 8.63
N TYR A 12 -18.25 6.70 8.24
CA TYR A 12 -18.61 5.90 7.07
C TYR A 12 -18.04 6.48 5.76
N LEU A 13 -18.10 7.80 5.56
CA LEU A 13 -17.54 8.44 4.36
C LEU A 13 -16.02 8.32 4.29
N ILE A 14 -15.32 8.38 5.43
CA ILE A 14 -13.87 8.20 5.50
C ILE A 14 -13.50 6.75 5.20
N ILE A 15 -14.17 5.78 5.84
CA ILE A 15 -13.94 4.35 5.59
C ILE A 15 -14.22 4.01 4.12
N LYS A 16 -15.34 4.50 3.57
CA LYS A 16 -15.68 4.29 2.16
C LYS A 16 -14.66 4.93 1.23
N ARG A 17 -14.19 6.15 1.50
CA ARG A 17 -13.12 6.78 0.70
C ARG A 17 -11.80 6.03 0.76
N ILE A 18 -11.47 5.41 1.89
CA ILE A 18 -10.29 4.56 2.01
C ILE A 18 -10.51 3.27 1.22
N TYR A 19 -11.68 2.64 1.35
CA TYR A 19 -12.03 1.39 0.67
C TYR A 19 -12.13 1.54 -0.86
N ASP A 20 -12.72 2.63 -1.34
CA ASP A 20 -12.83 2.95 -2.76
C ASP A 20 -11.47 3.31 -3.38
N LYS A 21 -10.47 3.68 -2.54
CA LYS A 21 -9.10 3.97 -2.95
C LYS A 21 -8.11 2.84 -2.64
N THR A 22 -8.50 1.80 -1.90
CA THR A 22 -7.65 0.65 -1.67
C THR A 22 -7.58 -0.16 -2.95
N GLU A 23 -6.43 -0.13 -3.59
CA GLU A 23 -6.12 -1.04 -4.68
C GLU A 23 -5.96 -2.43 -4.09
N ASN A 24 -6.65 -3.41 -4.66
CA ASN A 24 -6.42 -4.82 -4.35
C ASN A 24 -5.15 -5.24 -5.05
N ILE A 25 -4.31 -5.96 -4.32
CA ILE A 25 -2.96 -6.30 -4.76
C ILE A 25 -2.88 -7.80 -4.97
N PHE A 26 -2.52 -8.16 -6.18
CA PHE A 26 -2.23 -9.53 -6.59
C PHE A 26 -0.87 -9.54 -7.26
N TYR A 27 -0.18 -10.66 -7.21
CA TYR A 27 1.09 -10.81 -7.92
C TYR A 27 1.24 -12.24 -8.43
N ASP A 28 1.99 -12.37 -9.52
CA ASP A 28 2.48 -13.65 -10.03
C ASP A 28 4.01 -13.58 -10.19
N ASN A 29 4.61 -14.50 -10.94
CA ASN A 29 6.07 -14.57 -11.12
C ASN A 29 6.64 -13.39 -11.93
N ASP A 30 5.81 -12.69 -12.70
CA ASP A 30 6.25 -11.68 -13.67
C ASP A 30 5.70 -10.29 -13.34
N PHE A 31 4.50 -10.20 -12.75
CA PHE A 31 3.76 -8.95 -12.57
C PHE A 31 3.18 -8.75 -11.16
N LEU A 32 3.12 -7.49 -10.76
CA LEU A 32 2.28 -6.94 -9.71
C LEU A 32 1.03 -6.32 -10.35
N TYR A 33 -0.14 -6.72 -9.89
CA TYR A 33 -1.43 -6.24 -10.35
C TYR A 33 -2.06 -5.35 -9.28
N LEU A 34 -2.34 -4.11 -9.68
CA LEU A 34 -3.04 -3.12 -8.86
C LEU A 34 -4.44 -2.93 -9.44
N LYS A 35 -5.44 -3.47 -8.74
CA LYS A 35 -6.83 -3.39 -9.19
C LYS A 35 -7.63 -2.44 -8.31
N ASN A 36 -8.15 -1.38 -8.91
CA ASN A 36 -9.16 -0.52 -8.30
C ASN A 36 -10.52 -0.70 -9.00
N SER A 37 -11.52 0.08 -8.62
CA SER A 37 -12.88 -0.01 -9.19
C SER A 37 -12.99 0.41 -10.67
N LYS A 38 -11.95 1.06 -11.21
CA LYS A 38 -11.94 1.65 -12.57
C LYS A 38 -10.95 0.98 -13.51
N GLU A 39 -9.81 0.54 -13.00
CA GLU A 39 -8.71 0.03 -13.81
C GLU A 39 -7.91 -1.07 -13.11
N THR A 40 -7.21 -1.86 -13.92
CA THR A 40 -6.17 -2.78 -13.47
C THR A 40 -4.86 -2.31 -14.08
N ARG A 41 -3.90 -1.94 -13.23
CA ARG A 41 -2.55 -1.57 -13.64
C ARG A 41 -1.62 -2.75 -13.39
N ASN A 42 -0.83 -3.11 -14.41
CA ASN A 42 0.09 -4.24 -14.37
C ASN A 42 1.52 -3.69 -14.37
N ILE A 43 2.32 -4.09 -13.39
CA ILE A 43 3.69 -3.61 -13.22
C ILE A 43 4.60 -4.84 -13.26
N GLU A 44 5.53 -4.90 -14.22
CA GLU A 44 6.53 -5.97 -14.24
C GLU A 44 7.37 -5.91 -12.96
N LEU A 45 7.57 -7.04 -12.29
CA LEU A 45 8.36 -7.10 -11.04
C LEU A 45 9.79 -6.59 -11.25
N LYS A 46 10.36 -6.82 -12.43
CA LYS A 46 11.70 -6.34 -12.83
C LYS A 46 11.80 -4.82 -12.93
N LYS A 47 10.67 -4.12 -13.10
CA LYS A 47 10.62 -2.65 -13.13
C LYS A 47 10.44 -2.04 -11.75
N ILE A 48 10.16 -2.85 -10.73
CA ILE A 48 10.10 -2.38 -9.34
C ILE A 48 11.53 -2.09 -8.87
N LYS A 49 11.74 -0.87 -8.42
CA LYS A 49 13.04 -0.38 -7.92
C LYS A 49 13.12 -0.46 -6.41
N ARG A 50 12.02 -0.12 -5.75
CA ARG A 50 11.97 -0.03 -4.31
C ARG A 50 10.58 -0.36 -3.80
N VAL A 51 10.54 -1.11 -2.70
CA VAL A 51 9.37 -1.23 -1.85
C VAL A 51 9.71 -0.72 -0.46
N LYS A 52 8.81 0.07 0.11
CA LYS A 52 9.01 0.70 1.42
C LYS A 52 7.79 0.54 2.29
N LEU A 53 7.95 -0.18 3.39
CA LEU A 53 6.97 -0.26 4.47
C LEU A 53 7.27 0.85 5.49
N THR A 54 6.34 1.78 5.65
CA THR A 54 6.43 2.88 6.61
C THR A 54 5.35 2.73 7.66
N SER A 55 5.74 2.61 8.93
CA SER A 55 4.81 2.76 10.05
C SER A 55 4.14 4.12 9.94
N SER A 56 2.81 4.17 9.96
CA SER A 56 2.09 5.44 9.95
C SER A 56 1.48 5.74 11.31
N ASN A 57 1.16 7.02 11.54
CA ASN A 57 0.36 7.47 12.67
C ASN A 57 -1.15 7.32 12.43
N LEU A 58 -1.55 6.81 11.26
CA LEU A 58 -2.95 6.59 10.95
C LEU A 58 -3.50 5.48 11.86
N LYS A 59 -4.41 5.87 12.74
CA LYS A 59 -5.19 4.96 13.57
C LYS A 59 -6.66 5.08 13.20
N ILE A 60 -7.27 3.97 12.79
CA ILE A 60 -8.71 3.93 12.50
C ILE A 60 -9.31 2.94 13.49
N LEU A 61 -10.26 3.40 14.32
CA LEU A 61 -10.92 2.59 15.36
C LEU A 61 -9.93 1.87 16.30
N GLY A 62 -8.79 2.50 16.61
CA GLY A 62 -7.75 1.93 17.47
C GLY A 62 -6.73 1.04 16.76
N PHE A 63 -6.96 0.66 15.50
CA PHE A 63 -6.03 -0.13 14.70
C PHE A 63 -5.02 0.77 13.98
N LYS A 64 -3.74 0.44 14.13
CA LYS A 64 -2.64 1.17 13.49
C LYS A 64 -2.45 0.67 12.05
N PHE A 65 -2.34 1.60 11.11
CA PHE A 65 -2.09 1.29 9.71
C PHE A 65 -0.64 1.56 9.33
N TYR A 66 -0.15 0.81 8.35
CA TYR A 66 1.16 0.99 7.74
C TYR A 66 0.95 1.40 6.28
N GLU A 67 1.77 2.32 5.80
CA GLU A 67 1.85 2.66 4.38
C GLU A 67 2.88 1.75 3.73
N TYR A 68 2.49 1.02 2.70
CA TYR A 68 3.41 0.29 1.85
C TYR A 68 3.47 0.98 0.50
N ARG A 69 4.66 1.42 0.10
CA ARG A 69 4.91 2.14 -1.14
C ARG A 69 5.73 1.29 -2.09
N VAL A 70 5.30 1.19 -3.34
CA VAL A 70 6.02 0.52 -4.44
C VAL A 70 6.41 1.58 -5.45
N GLU A 71 7.69 1.68 -5.75
CA GLU A 71 8.27 2.59 -6.74
C GLU A 71 8.79 1.78 -7.92
N PHE A 72 8.37 2.17 -9.13
CA PHE A 72 8.63 1.41 -10.35
C PHE A 72 8.89 2.31 -11.56
N ASP A 73 9.59 1.75 -12.53
CA ASP A 73 9.87 2.40 -13.81
C ASP A 73 8.71 2.26 -14.79
N ILE A 74 8.32 3.37 -15.42
CA ILE A 74 7.34 3.38 -16.52
C ILE A 74 7.97 3.63 -17.90
N GLY A 75 9.31 3.69 -18.00
CA GLY A 75 10.02 3.90 -19.26
C GLY A 75 11.13 4.94 -19.14
N LEU A 76 11.23 5.86 -20.11
CA LEU A 76 12.29 6.87 -20.32
C LEU A 76 12.59 7.76 -19.08
N LYS A 77 13.15 7.18 -18.03
CA LYS A 77 13.51 7.80 -16.73
C LYS A 77 12.35 8.35 -15.90
N LEU A 78 11.11 7.96 -16.21
CA LEU A 78 9.96 8.29 -15.39
C LEU A 78 9.79 7.22 -14.30
N ASN A 79 9.84 7.65 -13.05
CA ASN A 79 9.49 6.82 -11.89
C ASN A 79 8.05 7.13 -11.49
N GLU A 80 7.25 6.10 -11.27
CA GLU A 80 5.93 6.23 -10.66
C GLU A 80 5.92 5.50 -9.31
N SER A 81 4.97 5.84 -8.46
CA SER A 81 4.79 5.17 -7.18
C SER A 81 3.32 4.94 -6.87
N VAL A 82 3.03 3.76 -6.34
CA VAL A 82 1.75 3.46 -5.69
C VAL A 82 1.95 3.32 -4.19
N SER A 83 0.98 3.79 -3.40
CA SER A 83 0.92 3.53 -1.96
C SER A 83 -0.38 2.84 -1.61
N PHE A 84 -0.29 1.86 -0.71
CA PHE A 84 -1.45 1.19 -0.11
C PHE A 84 -1.31 1.09 1.40
N TRP A 85 -2.46 0.92 2.07
CA TRP A 85 -2.54 0.92 3.52
C TRP A 85 -2.91 -0.47 4.01
N THR A 86 -2.16 -0.98 4.98
CA THR A 86 -2.40 -2.27 5.62
C THR A 86 -2.56 -2.10 7.12
N GLY A 87 -3.59 -2.73 7.70
CA GLY A 87 -3.90 -2.66 9.14
C GLY A 87 -2.98 -3.50 10.03
N SER A 88 -2.12 -4.32 9.42
CA SER A 88 -1.05 -5.04 10.11
C SER A 88 0.09 -5.37 9.15
N ILE A 89 1.30 -5.48 9.67
CA ILE A 89 2.38 -6.20 8.98
C ILE A 89 1.95 -7.66 9.02
N ASN A 90 1.39 -8.17 7.93
CA ASN A 90 0.89 -9.54 7.86
C ASN A 90 1.81 -10.41 6.99
N SER A 91 1.62 -11.73 7.07
CA SER A 91 2.35 -12.73 6.28
C SER A 91 2.30 -12.47 4.78
N ASN A 92 1.27 -11.79 4.28
CA ASN A 92 1.14 -11.52 2.84
C ASN A 92 2.18 -10.51 2.36
N ILE A 93 2.53 -9.49 3.17
CA ILE A 93 3.58 -8.53 2.83
C ILE A 93 4.94 -9.22 2.84
N TRP A 94 5.20 -10.04 3.85
CA TRP A 94 6.44 -10.81 3.94
C TRP A 94 6.62 -11.76 2.74
N ASN A 95 5.59 -12.55 2.41
CA ASN A 95 5.62 -13.45 1.28
C ASN A 95 5.83 -12.72 -0.05
N PHE A 96 5.22 -11.53 -0.21
CA PHE A 96 5.44 -10.70 -1.38
C PHE A 96 6.88 -10.18 -1.46
N GLU A 97 7.46 -9.75 -0.34
CA GLU A 97 8.86 -9.30 -0.27
C GLU A 97 9.84 -10.43 -0.60
N GLU A 98 9.61 -11.64 -0.09
CA GLU A 98 10.41 -12.83 -0.43
C GLU A 98 10.31 -13.16 -1.92
N HIS A 99 9.10 -13.12 -2.48
CA HIS A 99 8.85 -13.35 -3.90
C HIS A 99 9.55 -12.30 -4.77
N LEU A 100 9.46 -11.02 -4.40
CA LEU A 100 10.16 -9.91 -5.05
C LEU A 100 11.67 -10.09 -5.01
N ASN A 101 12.21 -10.51 -3.88
CA ASN A 101 13.65 -10.73 -3.73
C ASN A 101 14.15 -11.87 -4.64
N TYR A 102 13.31 -12.88 -4.89
CA TYR A 102 13.62 -13.97 -5.81
C TYR A 102 13.55 -13.53 -7.29
N TYR A 103 12.45 -12.91 -7.72
CA TYR A 103 12.20 -12.59 -9.13
C TYR A 103 12.78 -11.25 -9.59
N SER A 104 13.08 -10.34 -8.65
CA SER A 104 13.67 -9.03 -8.88
C SER A 104 14.70 -8.66 -7.80
N PRO A 105 15.86 -9.35 -7.77
CA PRO A 105 16.85 -9.23 -6.68
C PRO A 105 17.53 -7.86 -6.58
N LYS A 106 17.31 -6.97 -7.57
CA LYS A 106 17.79 -5.59 -7.54
C LYS A 106 16.83 -4.64 -6.82
N THR A 107 15.63 -5.11 -6.46
CA THR A 107 14.64 -4.33 -5.74
C THR A 107 15.13 -4.02 -4.34
N LYS A 108 15.10 -2.74 -3.96
CA LYS A 108 15.41 -2.32 -2.60
C LYS A 108 14.20 -2.50 -1.69
N ILE A 109 14.31 -3.34 -0.67
CA ILE A 109 13.27 -3.51 0.37
C ILE A 109 13.67 -2.68 1.59
N GLU A 110 12.82 -1.74 2.00
CA GLU A 110 13.05 -0.84 3.14
C GLU A 110 11.92 -0.92 4.15
N HIS A 111 12.25 -1.08 5.44
CA HIS A 111 11.30 -0.95 6.54
C HIS A 111 11.67 0.28 7.38
N SER A 112 10.72 1.19 7.57
CA SER A 112 10.92 2.42 8.34
C SER A 112 9.85 2.57 9.41
N SER A 113 10.29 2.72 10.66
CA SER A 113 9.45 3.15 11.77
C SER A 113 9.48 4.67 11.85
N SER A 114 8.39 5.37 11.49
CA SER A 114 8.29 6.79 11.83
C SER A 114 8.05 6.93 13.34
N SER A 115 9.10 7.19 14.10
CA SER A 115 8.98 7.87 15.39
C SER A 115 8.96 9.36 15.10
N PHE A 116 7.85 10.04 15.42
CA PHE A 116 7.87 11.50 15.49
C PHE A 116 7.80 11.87 16.96
N ASN A 117 8.97 12.15 17.54
CA ASN A 117 9.04 13.10 18.64
C ASN A 117 8.64 14.46 18.05
N ASN A 118 7.46 14.94 18.43
CA ASN A 118 7.16 16.37 18.54
C ASN A 118 6.75 16.61 19.97
#